data_AF-A0AA42AZZ9-F1
#
_entry.id   AF-A0AA42AZZ9-F1
#
_cell.length_a   1.000
_cell.length_b   1.000
_cell.length_c   1.000
_cell.angle_alpha   90.00
_cell.angle_beta   90.00
_cell.angle_gamma   90.00
#
_symmetry.space_group_name_H-M   'P 1'
#
loop_
_entity.id
_entity.type
_entity.pdbx_description
1 polymer ?
#
loop_
_entity_poly.entity_id
_entity_poly.type
_entity_poly.pdbx_seq_one_letter_code
_entity_poly.pdbx_strand_id
1 'polypeptide(L)'
;MSQVAWQVFVIFIPVTGICIWYQQYYTPTARELARLSGIQRAPYLHHFAESLAGAATIRAYDQEDRFMQTNLGLVDNESRPWFHNVSAMEWLSFRLNILSNLVFASSLVVLVSLPEGVINPSIAGLAVTYGLNLNILQASVIWNLCNAENKMISVERILQYSKLSSEVPLVIEECRPPSNWPEFGKICFKNLH
;
A
#
# COMPACT_ATOMS: atom_id res chain seq x y z
N MET A 1 8.62 42.07 2.78
CA MET A 1 8.37 40.73 2.20
C MET A 1 9.64 39.88 2.15
N SER A 2 10.71 40.28 1.42
CA SER A 2 11.94 39.47 1.29
C SER A 2 12.80 39.34 2.56
N GLN A 3 12.89 40.40 3.39
CA GLN A 3 13.77 40.41 4.57
C GLN A 3 13.33 39.51 5.76
N VAL A 4 12.11 38.97 5.74
CA VAL A 4 11.57 38.13 6.85
C VAL A 4 11.40 36.66 6.44
N ALA A 5 11.33 36.39 5.13
CA ALA A 5 11.15 35.03 4.62
C ALA A 5 12.38 34.15 4.89
N TRP A 6 13.58 34.74 4.90
CA TRP A 6 14.83 33.99 5.05
C TRP A 6 14.95 33.29 6.42
N GLN A 7 14.46 33.90 7.51
CA GLN A 7 14.48 33.27 8.84
C GLN A 7 13.63 31.99 8.86
N VAL A 8 12.50 31.98 8.16
CA VAL A 8 11.63 30.81 8.04
C VAL A 8 12.32 29.72 7.22
N PHE A 9 13.04 30.08 6.15
CA PHE A 9 13.78 29.11 5.33
C PHE A 9 14.89 28.40 6.12
N VAL A 10 15.55 29.07 7.07
CA VAL A 10 16.59 28.45 7.92
C VAL A 10 16.05 27.27 8.73
N ILE A 11 14.79 27.34 9.20
CA ILE A 11 14.14 26.25 9.95
C ILE A 11 13.47 25.26 9.00
N PHE A 12 12.90 25.74 7.90
CA PHE A 12 12.18 24.92 6.94
C PHE A 12 13.08 23.90 6.22
N ILE A 13 14.29 24.29 5.83
CA ILE A 13 15.25 23.41 5.12
C ILE A 13 15.62 22.16 5.94
N PRO A 14 16.13 22.26 7.19
CA PRO A 14 16.47 21.09 7.98
C PRO A 14 15.25 20.24 8.31
N VAL A 15 14.10 20.85 8.60
CA VAL A 15 12.86 20.10 8.85
C VAL A 15 12.44 19.31 7.61
N THR A 16 12.51 19.90 6.42
CA THR A 16 12.22 19.20 5.16
C THR A 16 13.17 18.03 4.94
N GLY A 17 14.46 18.20 5.23
CA GLY A 17 15.45 17.12 5.18
C GLY A 17 15.10 15.96 6.12
N ILE A 18 14.69 16.26 7.35
CA ILE A 18 14.25 15.24 8.33
C ILE A 18 12.96 14.54 7.85
N CYS A 19 12.00 15.29 7.28
CA CYS A 19 10.78 14.71 6.71
C CYS A 19 11.10 13.72 5.58
N ILE A 20 12.00 14.09 4.67
CA ILE A 20 12.45 13.20 3.57
C ILE A 20 13.14 11.96 4.14
N TRP A 21 13.99 12.12 5.16
CA TRP A 21 14.66 11.01 5.82
C TRP A 21 13.67 10.03 6.48
N TYR A 22 12.66 10.54 7.21
CA TYR A 22 11.60 9.71 7.77
C TYR A 22 10.80 8.98 6.69
N GLN A 23 10.48 9.65 5.59
CA GLN A 23 9.78 9.05 4.47
C GLN A 23 10.60 7.92 3.85
N GLN A 24 11.89 8.15 3.58
CA GLN A 24 12.81 7.13 3.05
C GLN A 24 12.97 5.94 3.99
N TYR A 25 12.91 6.16 5.31
CA TYR A 25 12.93 5.09 6.31
C TYR A 25 11.63 4.29 6.33
N TYR A 26 10.48 4.94 6.21
CA TYR A 26 9.17 4.30 6.23
C TYR A 26 8.89 3.46 4.97
N THR A 27 9.26 3.95 3.79
CA THR A 27 8.90 3.33 2.51
C THR A 27 9.31 1.85 2.37
N PRO A 28 10.53 1.41 2.76
CA PRO A 28 10.88 -0.01 2.77
C PRO A 28 10.01 -0.84 3.72
N THR A 29 9.77 -0.36 4.93
CA THR A 29 8.96 -1.05 5.94
C THR A 29 7.51 -1.20 5.48
N ALA A 30 6.92 -0.14 4.92
CA ALA A 30 5.56 -0.16 4.38
C ALA A 30 5.39 -1.18 3.24
N ARG A 31 6.38 -1.26 2.34
CA ARG A 31 6.38 -2.24 1.24
C ARG A 31 6.42 -3.68 1.74
N GLU A 32 7.28 -3.98 2.71
CA GLU A 32 7.37 -5.32 3.29
C GLU A 32 6.12 -5.71 4.09
N LEU A 33 5.52 -4.77 4.82
CA LEU A 33 4.26 -4.98 5.53
C LEU A 33 3.09 -5.24 4.56
N ALA A 34 3.02 -4.48 3.46
CA ALA A 34 2.04 -4.69 2.40
C ALA A 34 2.20 -6.06 1.74
N ARG A 35 3.46 -6.49 1.49
CA ARG A 35 3.77 -7.82 0.96
C ARG A 35 3.33 -8.92 1.92
N LEU A 36 3.65 -8.80 3.21
CA LEU A 36 3.27 -9.77 4.23
C LEU A 36 1.75 -9.88 4.37
N SER A 37 1.05 -8.74 4.39
CA SER A 37 -0.43 -8.71 4.40
C SER A 37 -1.01 -9.40 3.17
N GLY A 38 -0.43 -9.19 1.99
CA GLY A 38 -0.82 -9.89 0.76
C GLY A 38 -0.66 -11.41 0.84
N ILE A 39 0.45 -11.89 1.42
CA ILE A 39 0.72 -13.32 1.59
C ILE A 39 -0.24 -13.96 2.58
N GLN A 40 -0.54 -13.31 3.72
CA GLN A 40 -1.42 -13.86 4.75
C GLN A 40 -2.90 -13.89 4.33
N ARG A 41 -3.31 -13.01 3.40
CA ARG A 41 -4.69 -12.97 2.90
C ARG A 41 -5.06 -14.19 2.04
N ALA A 42 -4.11 -14.75 1.28
CA ALA A 42 -4.36 -15.89 0.40
C ALA A 42 -4.85 -17.15 1.14
N PRO A 43 -4.14 -17.68 2.17
CA PRO A 43 -4.55 -18.90 2.86
C PRO A 43 -5.90 -18.75 3.57
N TYR A 44 -6.22 -17.56 4.10
CA TYR A 44 -7.54 -17.25 4.65
C TYR A 44 -8.65 -17.44 3.61
N LEU A 45 -8.51 -16.86 2.42
CA LEU A 45 -9.50 -16.99 1.35
C LEU A 45 -9.61 -18.43 0.82
N HIS A 46 -8.48 -19.15 0.71
CA HIS A 46 -8.48 -20.54 0.28
C HIS A 46 -9.18 -21.46 1.28
N HIS A 47 -8.88 -21.33 2.57
CA HIS A 47 -9.52 -22.12 3.62
C HIS A 47 -11.03 -21.88 3.66
N PHE A 48 -11.47 -20.63 3.45
CA PHE A 48 -12.89 -20.30 3.36
C PHE A 48 -13.57 -20.98 2.17
N ALA A 49 -12.95 -20.91 0.98
CA ALA A 49 -13.48 -21.55 -0.23
C ALA A 49 -13.55 -23.08 -0.10
N GLU A 50 -12.51 -23.70 0.47
CA GLU A 50 -12.45 -25.14 0.72
C GLU A 50 -13.51 -25.58 1.74
N SER A 51 -13.68 -24.82 2.82
CA SER A 51 -14.70 -25.08 3.84
C SER A 51 -16.11 -25.00 3.26
N LEU A 52 -16.37 -24.04 2.37
CA LEU A 52 -17.66 -23.87 1.71
C LEU A 52 -17.96 -25.03 0.76
N ALA A 53 -17.01 -25.40 -0.08
CA ALA A 53 -17.14 -26.53 -1.01
C ALA A 53 -17.29 -27.87 -0.28
N GLY A 54 -16.59 -28.04 0.85
CA GLY A 54 -16.57 -29.25 1.67
C GLY A 54 -17.59 -29.29 2.81
N ALA A 55 -18.53 -28.33 2.89
CA ALA A 55 -19.39 -28.14 4.06
C ALA A 55 -20.26 -29.38 4.42
N ALA A 56 -20.65 -30.19 3.44
CA ALA A 56 -21.37 -31.43 3.69
C ALA A 56 -20.46 -32.49 4.35
N THR A 57 -19.24 -32.64 3.84
CA THR A 57 -18.24 -33.57 4.36
C THR A 57 -17.78 -33.21 5.76
N ILE A 58 -17.53 -31.93 6.02
CA ILE A 58 -17.10 -31.45 7.35
C ILE A 58 -18.14 -31.82 8.41
N ARG A 59 -19.42 -31.55 8.14
CA ARG A 59 -20.54 -31.87 9.04
C ARG A 59 -20.79 -33.37 9.17
N ALA A 60 -20.57 -34.14 8.10
CA ALA A 60 -20.75 -35.59 8.13
C ALA A 60 -19.71 -36.29 9.04
N TYR A 61 -18.52 -35.70 9.21
CA TYR A 61 -17.45 -36.23 10.05
C TYR A 61 -17.31 -35.49 11.40
N ASP A 62 -18.23 -34.59 11.74
CA ASP A 62 -18.22 -33.83 13.01
C ASP A 62 -16.87 -33.09 13.23
N GLN A 63 -16.36 -32.44 12.18
CA GLN A 63 -15.06 -31.76 12.17
C GLN A 63 -15.16 -30.22 12.21
N GLU A 64 -16.33 -29.66 12.52
CA GLU A 64 -16.62 -28.24 12.54
C GLU A 64 -15.66 -27.47 13.45
N ASP A 65 -15.44 -27.94 14.68
CA ASP A 65 -14.60 -27.27 15.67
C ASP A 65 -13.13 -27.15 15.20
N ARG A 66 -12.60 -28.17 14.54
CA ARG A 66 -11.25 -28.17 13.98
C ARG A 66 -11.10 -27.11 12.89
N PHE A 67 -12.08 -27.03 11.99
CA PHE A 67 -12.10 -26.03 10.92
C PHE A 67 -12.32 -24.62 11.50
N MET A 68 -13.14 -24.47 12.54
CA MET A 68 -13.37 -23.21 13.23
C MET A 68 -12.07 -22.68 13.87
N GLN A 69 -11.36 -23.52 14.62
CA GLN A 69 -10.08 -23.14 15.24
C GLN A 69 -9.02 -22.77 14.21
N THR A 70 -8.95 -23.53 13.10
CA THR A 70 -8.04 -23.22 11.99
C THR A 70 -8.39 -21.86 11.36
N ASN A 71 -9.67 -21.59 11.14
CA ASN A 71 -10.14 -20.31 10.60
C ASN A 71 -9.78 -19.14 11.53
N LEU A 72 -10.00 -19.27 12.83
CA LEU A 72 -9.63 -18.24 13.82
C LEU A 72 -8.12 -17.94 13.77
N GLY A 73 -7.28 -18.98 13.72
CA GLY A 73 -5.82 -18.79 13.59
C GLY A 73 -5.41 -18.10 12.28
N LEU A 74 -6.10 -18.38 11.17
CA LEU A 74 -5.86 -17.70 9.89
C LEU A 74 -6.28 -16.23 9.94
N VAL A 75 -7.42 -15.91 10.57
CA VAL A 75 -7.88 -14.52 10.77
C VAL A 75 -6.90 -13.74 11.63
N ASP A 76 -6.39 -14.32 12.72
CA ASP A 76 -5.39 -13.68 13.58
C ASP A 76 -4.09 -13.41 12.80
N ASN A 77 -3.65 -14.37 11.98
CA ASN A 77 -2.44 -14.22 11.17
C ASN A 77 -2.58 -13.16 10.06
N GLU A 78 -3.78 -12.96 9.50
CA GLU A 78 -4.06 -11.89 8.54
C GLU A 78 -4.16 -10.52 9.23
N SER A 79 -4.75 -10.46 10.43
CA SER A 79 -4.97 -9.23 11.19
C SER A 79 -3.67 -8.62 11.71
N ARG A 80 -2.67 -9.44 12.07
CA ARG A 80 -1.39 -8.98 12.65
C ARG A 80 -0.59 -8.06 11.71
N PRO A 81 -0.26 -8.46 10.45
CA PRO A 81 0.40 -7.57 9.49
C PRO A 81 -0.42 -6.32 9.20
N TRP A 82 -1.75 -6.44 9.12
CA TRP A 82 -2.63 -5.29 8.90
C TRP A 82 -2.50 -4.26 10.03
N PHE A 83 -2.53 -4.71 11.28
CA PHE A 83 -2.34 -3.84 12.45
C PHE A 83 -0.96 -3.15 12.44
N HIS A 84 0.10 -3.89 12.10
CA HIS A 84 1.44 -3.31 12.00
C HIS A 84 1.55 -2.30 10.85
N ASN A 85 0.87 -2.52 9.73
CA ASN A 85 0.81 -1.57 8.62
C ASN A 85 0.15 -0.24 9.03
N VAL A 86 -1.00 -0.32 9.71
CA VAL A 86 -1.67 0.87 10.27
C VAL A 86 -0.78 1.57 11.30
N SER A 87 -0.15 0.81 12.21
CA SER A 87 0.75 1.36 13.23
C SER A 87 1.96 2.08 12.63
N ALA A 88 2.56 1.54 11.56
CA ALA A 88 3.68 2.17 10.87
C ALA A 88 3.26 3.47 10.18
N MET A 89 2.07 3.50 9.57
CA MET A 89 1.51 4.70 8.94
C MET A 89 1.27 5.81 9.98
N GLU A 90 0.66 5.46 11.12
CA GLU A 90 0.42 6.40 12.23
C GLU A 90 1.73 6.89 12.85
N TRP A 91 2.74 6.03 12.98
CA TRP A 91 4.07 6.43 13.45
C TRP A 91 4.69 7.53 12.59
N LEU A 92 4.62 7.39 11.25
CA LEU A 92 5.13 8.40 10.34
C LEU A 92 4.30 9.69 10.43
N SER A 93 2.96 9.56 10.40
CA SER A 93 2.03 10.68 10.52
C SER A 93 2.30 11.51 11.78
N PHE A 94 2.46 10.85 12.94
CA PHE A 94 2.75 11.50 14.21
C PHE A 94 4.07 12.29 14.18
N ARG A 95 5.16 11.67 13.69
CA ARG A 95 6.48 12.32 13.61
C ARG A 95 6.46 13.56 12.73
N LEU A 96 5.75 13.49 11.61
CA LEU A 96 5.65 14.60 10.66
C LEU A 96 4.76 15.73 11.16
N ASN A 97 3.67 15.40 11.86
CA ASN A 97 2.84 16.39 12.54
C ASN A 97 3.63 17.16 13.61
N ILE A 98 4.50 16.49 14.38
CA ILE A 98 5.39 17.18 15.35
C ILE A 98 6.30 18.18 14.64
N LEU A 99 6.94 17.76 13.55
CA LEU A 99 7.87 18.60 12.79
C LEU A 99 7.17 19.81 12.16
N SER A 100 6.00 19.59 11.56
CA SER A 100 5.21 20.66 10.96
C SER A 100 4.66 21.63 12.00
N ASN A 101 4.21 21.12 13.17
CA ASN A 101 3.85 21.98 14.30
C ASN A 101 5.04 22.80 14.83
N LEU A 102 6.25 22.24 14.83
CA LEU A 102 7.45 22.98 15.22
C LEU A 102 7.75 24.12 14.24
N VAL A 103 7.64 23.87 12.92
CA VAL A 103 7.78 24.90 11.89
C VAL A 103 6.72 25.98 12.08
N PHE A 104 5.46 25.59 12.29
CA PHE A 104 4.36 26.52 12.51
C PHE A 104 4.53 27.36 13.79
N ALA A 105 4.93 26.75 14.90
CA ALA A 105 5.20 27.47 16.14
C ALA A 105 6.37 28.46 15.96
N SER A 106 7.44 28.05 15.28
CA SER A 106 8.58 28.92 15.00
C SER A 106 8.20 30.11 14.10
N SER A 107 7.35 29.88 13.07
CA SER A 107 6.90 30.94 12.18
C SER A 107 5.98 31.93 12.89
N LEU A 108 5.14 31.47 13.82
CA LEU A 108 4.34 32.33 14.70
C LEU A 108 5.20 33.18 15.62
N VAL A 109 6.23 32.61 16.25
CA VAL A 109 7.16 33.37 17.11
C VAL A 109 7.86 34.48 16.30
N VAL A 110 8.33 34.17 15.10
CA VAL A 110 8.92 35.16 14.19
C VAL A 110 7.89 36.24 13.82
N LEU A 111 6.66 35.85 13.50
CA LEU A 111 5.59 36.76 13.11
C LEU A 111 5.23 37.76 14.22
N VAL A 112 5.17 37.30 15.46
CA VAL A 112 4.85 38.13 16.64
C VAL A 112 6.03 38.99 17.08
N SER A 113 7.26 38.54 16.88
CA SER A 113 8.47 39.26 17.30
C SER A 113 8.88 40.40 16.36
N LEU A 114 8.16 40.61 15.25
CA LEU A 114 8.48 41.64 14.27
C LEU A 114 7.94 43.01 14.65
N PRO A 115 8.66 44.10 14.33
CA PRO A 115 8.18 45.46 14.54
C PRO A 115 6.89 45.74 13.76
N GLU A 116 6.04 46.60 14.33
CA GLU A 116 4.83 47.10 13.67
C GLU A 116 5.17 47.75 12.32
N GLY A 117 4.43 47.40 11.27
CA GLY A 117 4.60 47.96 9.91
C GLY A 117 5.49 47.17 8.95
N VAL A 118 6.20 46.12 9.42
CA VAL A 118 7.08 45.29 8.54
C VAL A 118 6.30 44.31 7.66
N ILE A 119 5.18 43.79 8.16
CA ILE A 119 4.30 42.85 7.44
C ILE A 119 2.87 43.40 7.42
N ASN A 120 2.22 43.29 6.27
CA ASN A 120 0.80 43.62 6.14
C ASN A 120 -0.04 42.58 6.92
N PRO A 121 -0.91 43.01 7.87
CA PRO A 121 -1.73 42.10 8.67
C PRO A 121 -2.54 41.07 7.87
N SER A 122 -3.00 41.43 6.67
CA SER A 122 -3.72 40.52 5.79
C SER A 122 -2.86 39.35 5.31
N ILE A 123 -1.58 39.61 5.02
CA ILE A 123 -0.62 38.59 4.56
C ILE A 123 -0.20 37.70 5.73
N ALA A 124 -0.04 38.28 6.92
CA ALA A 124 0.21 37.54 8.16
C ALA A 124 -0.92 36.54 8.46
N GLY A 125 -2.18 36.97 8.36
CA GLY A 125 -3.35 36.09 8.54
C GLY A 125 -3.41 34.95 7.52
N LEU A 126 -3.09 35.24 6.26
CA LEU A 126 -2.98 34.21 5.22
C LEU A 126 -1.89 33.18 5.52
N ALA A 127 -0.70 33.62 5.94
CA ALA A 127 0.41 32.73 6.27
C ALA A 127 0.07 31.78 7.43
N VAL A 128 -0.60 32.28 8.47
CA VAL A 128 -1.07 31.46 9.61
C VAL A 128 -2.13 30.43 9.14
N THR A 129 -3.06 30.87 8.30
CA THR A 129 -4.14 29.99 7.79
C THR A 129 -3.58 28.86 6.93
N TYR A 130 -2.61 29.14 6.06
CA TYR A 130 -1.94 28.11 5.27
C TYR A 130 -1.05 27.21 6.12
N GLY A 131 -0.35 27.77 7.13
CA GLY A 131 0.46 26.99 8.07
C GLY A 131 -0.36 25.97 8.87
N LEU A 132 -1.55 26.36 9.35
CA LEU A 132 -2.48 25.45 10.05
C LEU A 132 -2.94 24.28 9.17
N ASN A 133 -3.23 24.54 7.89
CA ASN A 133 -3.70 23.53 6.95
C ASN A 133 -2.59 22.62 6.42
N LEU A 134 -1.32 23.01 6.58
CA LEU A 134 -0.17 22.30 6.01
C LEU A 134 -0.04 20.87 6.58
N ASN A 135 -0.36 20.67 7.86
CA ASN A 135 -0.38 19.36 8.53
C ASN A 135 -1.28 18.35 7.80
N ILE A 136 -2.52 18.75 7.52
CA ILE A 136 -3.53 17.89 6.88
C ILE A 136 -3.10 17.55 5.46
N LEU A 137 -2.58 18.53 4.72
CA LEU A 137 -2.08 18.34 3.37
C LEU A 137 -0.87 17.40 3.35
N GLN A 138 0.07 17.56 4.28
CA GLN A 138 1.25 16.70 4.38
C GLN A 138 0.88 15.25 4.66
N ALA A 139 -0.02 15.00 5.61
CA ALA A 139 -0.52 13.66 5.89
C ALA A 139 -1.21 13.04 4.67
N SER A 140 -2.04 13.82 3.97
CA SER A 140 -2.74 13.37 2.76
C SER A 140 -1.77 13.03 1.62
N VAL A 141 -0.75 13.86 1.36
CA VAL A 141 0.25 13.60 0.31
C VAL A 141 0.99 12.29 0.57
N ILE A 142 1.39 12.04 1.82
CA ILE A 142 2.14 10.84 2.19
C ILE A 142 1.27 9.60 2.09
N TRP A 143 0.03 9.70 2.53
CA TRP A 143 -0.93 8.62 2.39
C TRP A 143 -1.16 8.27 0.92
N ASN A 144 -1.38 9.27 0.07
CA ASN A 144 -1.58 9.08 -1.36
C ASN A 144 -0.34 8.48 -2.05
N LEU A 145 0.85 8.92 -1.69
CA LEU A 145 2.09 8.39 -2.26
C LEU A 145 2.31 6.92 -1.86
N CYS A 146 2.12 6.59 -0.59
CA CYS A 146 2.22 5.20 -0.11
C CYS A 146 1.15 4.31 -0.76
N ASN A 147 -0.09 4.80 -0.89
CA ASN A 147 -1.15 4.07 -1.56
C ASN A 147 -0.82 3.86 -3.06
N ALA A 148 -0.30 4.88 -3.75
CA ALA A 148 0.13 4.77 -5.14
C ALA A 148 1.22 3.70 -5.31
N GLU A 149 2.26 3.70 -4.46
CA GLU A 149 3.31 2.67 -4.47
C GLU A 149 2.72 1.27 -4.25
N ASN A 150 1.84 1.11 -3.27
CA ASN A 150 1.17 -0.17 -3.00
C ASN A 150 0.32 -0.65 -4.18
N LYS A 151 -0.36 0.25 -4.88
CA LYS A 151 -1.15 -0.11 -6.08
C LYS A 151 -0.25 -0.51 -7.25
N MET A 152 0.96 0.06 -7.35
CA MET A 152 1.91 -0.25 -8.42
C MET A 152 2.40 -1.71 -8.40
N ILE A 153 2.39 -2.36 -7.23
CA ILE A 153 2.67 -3.80 -7.08
C ILE A 153 1.72 -4.66 -7.95
N SER A 154 0.49 -4.20 -8.17
CA SER A 154 -0.45 -4.92 -9.06
C SER A 154 -0.07 -4.79 -10.53
N VAL A 155 0.45 -3.62 -10.94
CA VAL A 155 0.96 -3.40 -12.30
C VAL A 155 2.20 -4.24 -12.55
N GLU A 156 3.11 -4.31 -11.57
CA GLU A 156 4.30 -5.18 -11.61
C GLU A 156 3.92 -6.64 -11.86
N ARG A 157 2.91 -7.17 -11.14
CA ARG A 157 2.40 -8.54 -11.35
C ARG A 157 1.80 -8.76 -12.74
N ILE A 158 1.03 -7.80 -13.27
CA ILE A 158 0.48 -7.90 -14.64
C ILE A 158 1.62 -7.97 -15.65
N LEU A 159 2.65 -7.14 -15.48
CA LEU A 159 3.83 -7.15 -16.36
C LEU A 159 4.63 -8.46 -16.25
N GLN A 160 4.66 -9.06 -15.06
CA GLN A 160 5.25 -10.38 -14.88
C GLN A 160 4.47 -11.45 -15.66
N TYR A 161 3.14 -11.46 -15.57
CA TYR A 161 2.30 -12.41 -16.31
C TYR A 161 2.34 -12.20 -17.82
N SER A 162 2.48 -10.96 -18.30
CA SER A 162 2.59 -10.68 -19.74
C SER A 162 3.90 -11.16 -20.36
N LYS A 163 4.91 -11.48 -19.55
CA LYS A 163 6.23 -11.96 -19.99
C LYS A 163 6.38 -13.48 -19.86
N LEU A 164 5.38 -14.17 -19.34
CA LEU A 164 5.39 -15.63 -19.28
C LEU A 164 5.37 -16.21 -20.71
N SER A 165 6.04 -17.35 -20.89
CA SER A 165 5.96 -18.08 -22.15
C SER A 165 4.52 -18.50 -22.39
N SER A 166 3.94 -18.02 -23.50
CA SER A 166 2.60 -18.44 -23.91
C SER A 166 2.59 -19.93 -24.21
N GLU A 167 1.49 -20.58 -23.88
CA GLU A 167 1.16 -21.86 -24.47
C GLU A 167 1.08 -21.74 -26.00
N VAL A 168 1.20 -22.88 -26.67
CA VAL A 168 1.11 -22.97 -28.14
C VAL A 168 -0.24 -22.40 -28.60
N PRO A 169 -0.30 -21.70 -29.75
CA PRO A 169 -1.56 -21.16 -30.26
C PRO A 169 -2.67 -22.21 -30.30
N LEU A 170 -3.89 -21.79 -29.92
CA LEU A 170 -5.09 -22.63 -29.94
C LEU A 170 -5.33 -23.33 -31.29
N VAL A 171 -4.96 -22.67 -32.39
CA VAL A 171 -5.07 -23.20 -33.74
C VAL A 171 -3.74 -23.00 -34.46
N ILE A 172 -3.22 -24.08 -35.02
CA ILE A 172 -2.09 -24.07 -35.93
C ILE A 172 -2.68 -24.27 -37.33
N GLU A 173 -2.80 -23.20 -38.12
CA GLU A 173 -3.46 -23.25 -39.44
C GLU A 173 -2.79 -24.26 -40.38
N GLU A 174 -1.47 -24.46 -40.24
CA GLU A 174 -0.70 -25.43 -41.03
C GLU A 174 -0.98 -26.90 -40.68
N CYS A 175 -1.55 -27.18 -39.50
CA CYS A 175 -1.77 -28.54 -38.98
C CYS A 175 -3.19 -28.73 -38.44
N ARG A 176 -4.17 -28.14 -39.13
CA ARG A 176 -5.58 -28.30 -38.77
C ARG A 176 -6.10 -29.66 -39.24
N PRO A 177 -6.65 -30.49 -38.34
CA PRO A 177 -7.26 -31.74 -38.76
C PRO A 177 -8.51 -31.47 -39.62
N PRO A 178 -8.87 -32.39 -40.53
CA PRO A 178 -10.03 -32.23 -41.41
C PRO A 178 -11.33 -32.27 -40.60
N SER A 179 -12.43 -31.76 -41.18
CA SER A 179 -13.71 -31.58 -40.49
C SER A 179 -14.35 -32.88 -39.99
N ASN A 180 -13.97 -34.02 -40.55
CA ASN A 180 -14.37 -35.37 -40.15
C ASN A 180 -13.50 -35.98 -39.04
N TRP A 181 -12.46 -35.30 -38.58
CA TRP A 181 -11.61 -35.80 -37.50
C TRP A 181 -12.25 -35.56 -36.11
N PRO A 182 -12.12 -36.50 -35.16
CA PRO A 182 -11.55 -37.84 -35.31
C PRO A 182 -12.58 -38.86 -35.80
N GLU A 183 -12.29 -39.58 -36.90
CA GLU A 183 -13.22 -40.59 -37.48
C GLU A 183 -13.38 -41.85 -36.61
N PHE A 184 -12.28 -42.32 -35.99
CA PHE A 184 -12.25 -43.60 -35.27
C PHE A 184 -11.95 -43.46 -33.78
N GLY A 185 -11.75 -42.24 -33.27
CA GLY A 185 -11.53 -41.96 -31.84
C GLY A 185 -10.37 -42.71 -31.16
N LYS A 186 -9.44 -43.29 -31.92
CA LYS A 186 -8.38 -44.15 -31.38
C LYS A 186 -7.24 -43.31 -30.81
N ILE A 187 -7.00 -43.43 -29.50
CA ILE A 187 -5.86 -42.82 -28.81
C ILE A 187 -4.77 -43.89 -28.62
N CYS A 188 -3.55 -43.61 -29.10
CA CYS A 188 -2.39 -44.47 -28.91
C CYS A 188 -1.26 -43.68 -28.28
N PHE A 189 -0.88 -44.09 -27.07
CA PHE A 189 0.29 -43.58 -26.37
C PHE A 189 1.54 -44.33 -26.86
N LYS A 190 2.58 -43.60 -27.29
CA LYS A 190 3.86 -44.18 -27.71
C LYS A 190 4.99 -43.42 -27.03
N ASN A 191 5.81 -44.13 -26.24
CA ASN A 191 6.99 -43.59 -25.55
C ASN A 191 6.73 -42.26 -24.82
N LEU A 192 5.66 -42.19 -24.04
CA LEU A 192 5.48 -41.05 -23.13
C LEU A 192 6.40 -41.21 -21.92
N HIS A 193 7.00 -40.10 -21.53
CA HIS A 193 7.72 -39.93 -20.27
C HIS A 193 6.82 -39.23 -19.26
#